data_AF-A0A1Q8AZ77-F1
#
_entry.id   AF-A0A1Q8AZ77-F1
#
_cell.length_a   1.000
_cell.length_b   1.000
_cell.length_c   1.000
_cell.angle_alpha   90.00
_cell.angle_beta   90.00
_cell.angle_gamma   90.00
#
_symmetry.space_group_name_H-M   'P 1'
#
loop_
_entity.id
_entity.type
_entity.pdbx_description
1 polymer ?
#
loop_
_entity_poly.entity_id
_entity_poly.type
_entity_poly.pdbx_seq_one_letter_code
_entity_poly.pdbx_strand_id
1 'polypeptide(L)'
;MPLKVSSLRLLMKIVILIILSIGPWTFSEAQSSSSATVTAIHTGLSFPISLKFAPDGRIFFNEKNTGNIRIIKQNGTILSSPFATISPIFTDDESGLLGIALDPSFASNGYVYVYFTYRDGLSYTHGHIVRYTAIGNIGTAPIDVFDVVSAAPNTPPYHNGGYIKFGPDGKLYMQVGEFHQGSPAQDPSSTTGKMLRLNPDGSVPSDNPFRESLVYAMGIRNAFGFDFDPSNGRLIATEAGPSTDDEINIIEKGGNYGWPTCAGICHNPSFIDPIVDFNPIVTPTGIATVAPNVYYFGEWSTGNLERLELSANGSVVSMTQVYTQSGGIIAVEMGPSRKLYFTSPNGIYTYDVQSPVSAMPNSIFIILAITVSIIATAMLGYLGIRYRRRHSPQPFPIMQQGRGFVSSRNGING
;
A
#
# COMPACT_ATOMS: atom_id res chain seq x y z
N MET A 1 62.62 -27.06 -4.27
CA MET A 1 62.71 -26.35 -5.56
C MET A 1 61.96 -25.02 -5.49
N PRO A 2 62.52 -23.89 -5.95
CA PRO A 2 61.80 -22.62 -5.98
C PRO A 2 60.70 -22.66 -7.06
N LEU A 3 59.47 -22.33 -6.68
CA LEU A 3 58.38 -22.08 -7.62
C LEU A 3 58.81 -20.95 -8.59
N LYS A 4 58.96 -21.26 -9.89
CA LYS A 4 59.26 -20.27 -10.93
C LYS A 4 58.18 -19.17 -10.92
N VAL A 5 58.53 -17.92 -11.20
CA VAL A 5 57.60 -16.75 -11.16
C VAL A 5 56.31 -16.98 -11.96
N SER A 6 56.35 -17.80 -13.02
CA SER A 6 55.18 -18.23 -13.78
C SER A 6 54.16 -19.03 -12.96
N SER A 7 54.61 -19.88 -12.02
CA SER A 7 53.76 -20.72 -11.17
C SER A 7 53.01 -19.94 -10.09
N LEU A 8 53.56 -18.83 -9.59
CA LEU A 8 52.87 -17.95 -8.63
C LEU A 8 51.74 -17.16 -9.29
N ARG A 9 51.97 -16.68 -10.53
CA ARG A 9 50.92 -16.02 -11.34
C ARG A 9 49.80 -17.00 -11.71
N LEU A 10 50.13 -18.26 -11.96
CA LEU A 10 49.15 -19.31 -12.26
C LEU A 10 48.28 -19.63 -11.02
N LEU A 11 48.89 -19.76 -9.84
CA LEU A 11 48.17 -20.01 -8.60
C LEU A 11 47.21 -18.86 -8.25
N MET A 12 47.65 -17.61 -8.44
CA MET A 12 46.81 -16.42 -8.20
C MET A 12 45.60 -16.36 -9.14
N LYS A 13 45.78 -16.74 -10.42
CA LYS A 13 44.68 -16.85 -11.39
C LYS A 13 43.68 -17.94 -11.02
N ILE A 14 44.14 -19.08 -10.50
CA ILE A 14 43.27 -20.20 -10.06
C ILE A 14 42.43 -19.79 -8.85
N VAL A 15 43.02 -19.12 -7.85
CA VAL A 15 42.27 -18.63 -6.68
C VAL A 15 41.22 -17.59 -7.08
N ILE A 16 41.55 -16.66 -7.97
CA ILE A 16 40.59 -15.70 -8.52
C ILE A 16 39.46 -16.41 -9.29
N LEU A 17 39.78 -17.45 -10.08
CA LEU A 17 38.77 -18.25 -10.79
C LEU A 17 37.83 -18.98 -9.84
N ILE A 18 38.35 -19.54 -8.74
CA ILE A 18 37.55 -20.26 -7.73
C ILE A 18 36.61 -19.28 -7.00
N ILE A 19 37.08 -18.08 -6.65
CA ILE A 19 36.24 -17.03 -6.05
C ILE A 19 35.14 -16.59 -7.03
N LEU A 20 35.48 -16.41 -8.32
CA LEU A 20 34.54 -16.06 -9.38
C LEU A 20 33.57 -17.20 -9.72
N SER A 21 33.91 -18.46 -9.48
CA SER A 21 33.06 -19.61 -9.80
C SER A 21 32.14 -20.03 -8.65
N ILE A 22 32.44 -19.68 -7.40
CA ILE A 22 31.57 -19.98 -6.24
C ILE A 22 30.54 -18.86 -6.01
N GLY A 23 30.90 -17.60 -6.30
CA GLY A 23 30.00 -16.45 -6.15
C GLY A 23 28.64 -16.58 -6.85
N PRO A 24 28.56 -17.02 -8.12
CA PRO A 24 27.28 -17.05 -8.85
C PRO A 24 26.25 -18.04 -8.29
N TRP A 25 26.69 -19.12 -7.63
CA TRP A 25 25.79 -20.18 -7.16
C TRP A 25 25.14 -19.82 -5.82
N THR A 26 25.81 -19.06 -4.95
CA THR A 26 25.25 -18.63 -3.66
C THR A 26 24.26 -17.47 -3.79
N PHE A 27 24.27 -16.73 -4.90
CA PHE A 27 23.28 -15.69 -5.20
C PHE A 27 22.09 -16.22 -6.02
N SER A 28 22.22 -17.36 -6.70
CA SER A 28 21.15 -17.86 -7.56
C SER A 28 20.03 -18.60 -6.81
N GLU A 29 20.28 -19.12 -5.61
CA GLU A 29 19.22 -19.78 -4.80
C GLU A 29 18.38 -18.81 -3.95
N ALA A 30 18.81 -17.55 -3.78
CA ALA A 30 18.05 -16.54 -3.05
C ALA A 30 16.89 -15.92 -3.87
N GLN A 31 16.71 -16.35 -5.13
CA GLN A 31 15.81 -15.71 -6.08
C GLN A 31 14.88 -16.70 -6.78
N SER A 32 14.47 -17.78 -6.11
CA SER A 32 13.20 -18.43 -6.45
C SER A 32 12.06 -17.69 -5.75
N SER A 33 11.83 -16.43 -6.12
CA SER A 33 10.59 -15.76 -5.77
C SER A 33 9.45 -16.57 -6.41
N SER A 34 8.65 -17.28 -5.61
CA SER A 34 7.41 -17.87 -6.12
C SER A 34 6.62 -16.71 -6.71
N SER A 35 6.45 -16.68 -8.03
CA SER A 35 5.63 -15.65 -8.68
C SER A 35 4.27 -15.63 -7.97
N ALA A 36 3.92 -14.51 -7.35
CA ALA A 36 2.64 -14.39 -6.67
C ALA A 36 1.53 -14.71 -7.67
N THR A 37 0.71 -15.72 -7.37
CA THR A 37 -0.25 -16.24 -8.34
C THR A 37 -1.56 -15.48 -8.22
N VAL A 38 -1.89 -14.68 -9.24
CA VAL A 38 -3.23 -14.11 -9.37
C VAL A 38 -4.19 -15.15 -9.93
N THR A 39 -5.35 -15.31 -9.30
CA THR A 39 -6.39 -16.23 -9.74
C THR A 39 -7.73 -15.51 -9.87
N ALA A 40 -8.37 -15.63 -11.03
CA ALA A 40 -9.73 -15.14 -11.22
C ALA A 40 -10.72 -16.02 -10.44
N ILE A 41 -11.58 -15.41 -9.62
CA ILE A 41 -12.66 -16.08 -8.90
C ILE A 41 -13.92 -16.12 -9.79
N HIS A 42 -14.26 -14.97 -10.38
CA HIS A 42 -15.34 -14.82 -11.34
C HIS A 42 -15.00 -13.76 -12.37
N THR A 43 -15.44 -13.98 -13.59
CA THR A 43 -15.33 -13.04 -14.72
C THR A 43 -16.69 -12.88 -15.41
N GLY A 44 -16.87 -11.81 -16.19
CA GLY A 44 -18.16 -11.50 -16.82
C GLY A 44 -19.17 -10.86 -15.84
N LEU A 45 -18.68 -10.28 -14.75
CA LEU A 45 -19.50 -9.57 -13.77
C LEU A 45 -19.83 -8.15 -14.25
N SER A 46 -20.93 -7.59 -13.74
CA SER A 46 -21.36 -6.23 -14.10
C SER A 46 -20.73 -5.19 -13.17
N PHE A 47 -19.47 -4.81 -13.45
CA PHE A 47 -18.74 -3.77 -12.72
C PHE A 47 -18.75 -3.96 -11.19
N PRO A 48 -18.12 -5.04 -10.68
CA PRO A 48 -18.02 -5.30 -9.24
C PRO A 48 -17.17 -4.21 -8.57
N ILE A 49 -17.80 -3.27 -7.89
CA ILE A 49 -17.14 -2.04 -7.39
C ILE A 49 -16.66 -2.15 -5.95
N SER A 50 -17.29 -2.99 -5.14
CA SER A 50 -16.92 -3.20 -3.74
C SER A 50 -17.31 -4.60 -3.28
N LEU A 51 -16.59 -5.13 -2.28
CA LEU A 51 -16.90 -6.42 -1.67
C LEU A 51 -16.58 -6.45 -0.18
N LYS A 52 -17.27 -7.31 0.56
CA LYS A 52 -17.02 -7.61 1.99
C LYS A 52 -17.27 -9.08 2.31
N PHE A 53 -16.49 -9.58 3.25
CA PHE A 53 -16.57 -10.95 3.76
C PHE A 53 -17.48 -11.02 4.97
N ALA A 54 -18.48 -11.88 4.92
CA ALA A 54 -19.24 -12.25 6.09
C ALA A 54 -18.48 -13.31 6.92
N PRO A 55 -18.66 -13.32 8.26
CA PRO A 55 -18.08 -14.35 9.13
C PRO A 55 -18.46 -15.79 8.76
N ASP A 56 -19.58 -15.98 8.06
CA ASP A 56 -20.04 -17.28 7.58
C ASP A 56 -19.40 -17.73 6.25
N GLY A 57 -18.44 -16.94 5.72
CA GLY A 57 -17.69 -17.24 4.51
C GLY A 57 -18.37 -16.81 3.21
N ARG A 58 -19.53 -16.16 3.26
CA ARG A 58 -20.11 -15.49 2.07
C ARG A 58 -19.33 -14.23 1.74
N ILE A 59 -19.26 -13.91 0.44
CA ILE A 59 -18.77 -12.63 -0.06
C ILE A 59 -19.95 -11.86 -0.60
N PHE A 60 -20.22 -10.70 -0.02
CA PHE A 60 -21.17 -9.74 -0.55
C PHE A 60 -20.44 -8.78 -1.47
N PHE A 61 -20.99 -8.48 -2.63
CA PHE A 61 -20.41 -7.51 -3.55
C PHE A 61 -21.48 -6.71 -4.29
N ASN A 62 -21.14 -5.49 -4.67
CA ASN A 62 -22.03 -4.58 -5.37
C ASN A 62 -21.72 -4.58 -6.87
N GLU A 63 -22.75 -4.69 -7.71
CA GLU A 63 -22.68 -4.44 -9.15
C GLU A 63 -23.14 -3.01 -9.43
N LYS A 64 -22.20 -2.12 -9.76
CA LYS A 64 -22.42 -0.66 -9.80
C LYS A 64 -23.60 -0.25 -10.67
N ASN A 65 -23.66 -0.79 -11.89
CA ASN A 65 -24.58 -0.32 -12.93
C ASN A 65 -25.94 -1.03 -12.91
N THR A 66 -26.06 -2.16 -12.19
CA THR A 66 -27.32 -2.91 -12.13
C THR A 66 -28.12 -2.60 -10.86
N GLY A 67 -27.47 -1.99 -9.85
CA GLY A 67 -28.06 -1.79 -8.53
C GLY A 67 -28.16 -3.09 -7.72
N ASN A 68 -27.58 -4.20 -8.18
CA ASN A 68 -27.66 -5.47 -7.49
C ASN A 68 -26.59 -5.62 -6.42
N ILE A 69 -27.02 -6.01 -5.22
CA ILE A 69 -26.17 -6.58 -4.19
C ILE A 69 -26.14 -8.08 -4.42
N ARG A 70 -24.97 -8.66 -4.62
CA ARG A 70 -24.78 -10.07 -5.01
C ARG A 70 -24.03 -10.83 -3.92
N ILE A 71 -24.16 -12.15 -3.95
CA ILE A 71 -23.50 -13.07 -3.01
C ILE A 71 -22.72 -14.13 -3.78
N ILE A 72 -21.46 -14.31 -3.40
CA ILE A 72 -20.68 -15.54 -3.65
C ILE A 72 -20.75 -16.40 -2.39
N LYS A 73 -21.19 -17.64 -2.52
CA LYS A 73 -21.19 -18.62 -1.43
C LYS A 73 -19.78 -19.09 -1.10
N GLN A 74 -19.61 -19.67 0.08
CA GLN A 74 -18.32 -20.24 0.53
C GLN A 74 -17.70 -21.25 -0.45
N ASN A 75 -18.54 -21.98 -1.21
CA ASN A 75 -18.10 -22.91 -2.25
C ASN A 75 -17.69 -22.23 -3.57
N GLY A 76 -17.61 -20.90 -3.60
CA GLY A 76 -17.28 -20.11 -4.78
C GLY A 76 -18.43 -19.86 -5.76
N THR A 77 -19.63 -20.38 -5.54
CA THR A 77 -20.75 -20.19 -6.48
C THR A 77 -21.45 -18.84 -6.28
N ILE A 78 -21.65 -18.07 -7.35
CA ILE A 78 -22.52 -16.88 -7.35
C ILE A 78 -23.99 -17.30 -7.28
N LEU A 79 -24.77 -16.64 -6.42
CA LEU A 79 -26.22 -16.81 -6.40
C LEU A 79 -26.89 -16.18 -7.64
N SER A 80 -27.86 -16.90 -8.20
CA SER A 80 -28.63 -16.45 -9.36
C SER A 80 -29.47 -15.22 -9.05
N SER A 81 -30.14 -15.21 -7.88
CA SER A 81 -30.89 -14.06 -7.39
C SER A 81 -29.98 -13.11 -6.61
N PRO A 82 -30.16 -11.78 -6.75
CA PRO A 82 -29.47 -10.82 -5.90
C PRO A 82 -29.95 -10.93 -4.45
N PHE A 83 -29.10 -10.51 -3.51
CA PHE A 83 -29.45 -10.32 -2.11
C PHE A 83 -30.54 -9.25 -1.98
N ALA A 84 -30.33 -8.10 -2.61
CA ALA A 84 -31.33 -7.07 -2.83
C ALA A 84 -30.94 -6.27 -4.09
N THR A 85 -31.89 -5.49 -4.60
CA THR A 85 -31.66 -4.58 -5.73
C THR A 85 -32.13 -3.19 -5.34
N ILE A 86 -31.27 -2.20 -5.54
CA ILE A 86 -31.61 -0.78 -5.40
C ILE A 86 -32.24 -0.30 -6.71
N SER A 87 -33.45 0.25 -6.62
CA SER A 87 -34.15 0.88 -7.74
C SER A 87 -35.15 1.92 -7.21
N PRO A 88 -35.20 3.14 -7.79
CA PRO A 88 -34.35 3.65 -8.87
C PRO A 88 -32.89 3.89 -8.42
N ILE A 89 -31.97 3.95 -9.38
CA ILE A 89 -30.55 4.24 -9.14
C ILE A 89 -30.00 5.12 -10.26
N PHE A 90 -29.06 6.02 -9.94
CA PHE A 90 -28.39 6.86 -10.93
C PHE A 90 -27.03 6.25 -11.28
N THR A 91 -26.90 5.77 -12.53
CA THR A 91 -25.74 4.98 -13.01
C THR A 91 -25.06 5.64 -14.20
N ASP A 92 -24.45 6.79 -13.99
CA ASP A 92 -23.67 7.52 -14.99
C ASP A 92 -22.24 7.72 -14.48
N ASP A 93 -21.25 7.51 -15.34
CA ASP A 93 -19.81 7.58 -15.03
C ASP A 93 -19.40 6.96 -13.66
N GLU A 94 -19.06 7.76 -12.63
CA GLU A 94 -18.67 7.29 -11.29
C GLU A 94 -19.88 6.93 -10.39
N SER A 95 -21.10 7.26 -10.81
CA SER A 95 -22.34 7.09 -10.04
C SER A 95 -22.90 5.66 -10.16
N GLY A 96 -23.47 5.12 -9.09
CA GLY A 96 -24.17 3.84 -9.08
C GLY A 96 -24.31 3.27 -7.67
N LEU A 97 -24.37 1.94 -7.56
CA LEU A 97 -24.29 1.24 -6.28
C LEU A 97 -22.81 1.06 -5.94
N LEU A 98 -22.28 1.73 -4.91
CA LEU A 98 -20.84 1.83 -4.65
C LEU A 98 -20.43 1.01 -3.42
N GLY A 99 -20.25 1.64 -2.26
CA GLY A 99 -19.72 0.98 -1.06
C GLY A 99 -20.66 -0.07 -0.44
N ILE A 100 -20.05 -1.06 0.21
CA ILE A 100 -20.74 -2.05 1.03
C ILE A 100 -19.96 -2.26 2.34
N ALA A 101 -20.69 -2.32 3.45
CA ALA A 101 -20.15 -2.64 4.76
C ALA A 101 -21.06 -3.66 5.45
N LEU A 102 -20.46 -4.60 6.19
CA LEU A 102 -21.19 -5.47 7.09
C LEU A 102 -21.01 -4.94 8.51
N ASP A 103 -22.09 -4.96 9.28
CA ASP A 103 -22.04 -4.58 10.69
C ASP A 103 -21.02 -5.47 11.44
N PRO A 104 -20.22 -4.94 12.39
CA PRO A 104 -19.29 -5.76 13.16
C PRO A 104 -19.98 -6.92 13.90
N SER A 105 -21.27 -6.77 14.22
CA SER A 105 -22.12 -7.78 14.83
C SER A 105 -22.97 -8.56 13.82
N PHE A 106 -22.60 -8.58 12.53
CA PHE A 106 -23.34 -9.23 11.44
C PHE A 106 -23.79 -10.65 11.76
N ALA A 107 -22.95 -11.45 12.43
CA ALA A 107 -23.29 -12.82 12.81
C ALA A 107 -24.54 -12.92 13.71
N SER A 108 -24.88 -11.84 14.41
CA SER A 108 -26.03 -11.74 15.32
C SER A 108 -27.20 -10.94 14.75
N ASN A 109 -26.93 -9.84 14.01
CA ASN A 109 -27.97 -8.92 13.54
C ASN A 109 -28.24 -9.00 12.02
N GLY A 110 -27.35 -9.61 11.24
CA GLY A 110 -27.46 -9.72 9.79
C GLY A 110 -27.43 -8.39 9.04
N TYR A 111 -26.89 -7.31 9.61
CA TYR A 111 -26.97 -5.99 9.00
C TYR A 111 -25.95 -5.75 7.88
N VAL A 112 -26.45 -5.36 6.72
CA VAL A 112 -25.69 -5.02 5.51
C VAL A 112 -25.98 -3.58 5.12
N TYR A 113 -24.95 -2.74 5.07
CA TYR A 113 -25.03 -1.34 4.68
C TYR A 113 -24.53 -1.19 3.25
N VAL A 114 -25.24 -0.43 2.43
CA VAL A 114 -24.79 -0.06 1.08
C VAL A 114 -24.90 1.43 0.86
N TYR A 115 -23.92 1.98 0.14
CA TYR A 115 -23.96 3.35 -0.37
C TYR A 115 -24.29 3.32 -1.86
N PHE A 116 -25.21 4.17 -2.29
CA PHE A 116 -25.53 4.33 -3.71
C PHE A 116 -25.87 5.78 -4.04
N THR A 117 -25.83 6.11 -5.33
CA THR A 117 -26.20 7.42 -5.84
C THR A 117 -27.56 7.42 -6.50
N TYR A 118 -28.32 8.49 -6.29
CA TYR A 118 -29.56 8.77 -7.02
C TYR A 118 -29.67 10.27 -7.34
N ARG A 119 -30.64 10.64 -8.17
CA ARG A 119 -31.02 12.05 -8.39
C ARG A 119 -32.44 12.29 -7.91
N ASP A 120 -32.63 13.37 -7.16
CA ASP A 120 -33.94 13.78 -6.71
C ASP A 120 -34.74 14.47 -7.84
N GLY A 121 -35.98 14.88 -7.53
CA GLY A 121 -36.84 15.59 -8.49
C GLY A 121 -36.33 16.97 -8.92
N LEU A 122 -35.33 17.52 -8.21
CA LEU A 122 -34.69 18.81 -8.51
C LEU A 122 -33.33 18.63 -9.19
N SER A 123 -32.96 17.39 -9.53
CA SER A 123 -31.68 17.01 -10.14
C SER A 123 -30.45 17.23 -9.26
N TYR A 124 -30.61 17.32 -7.95
CA TYR A 124 -29.48 17.17 -7.03
C TYR A 124 -29.00 15.73 -7.05
N THR A 125 -27.69 15.54 -6.98
CA THR A 125 -27.09 14.20 -6.86
C THR A 125 -26.98 13.88 -5.38
N HIS A 126 -27.44 12.70 -5.00
CA HIS A 126 -27.43 12.22 -3.64
C HIS A 126 -26.46 11.06 -3.49
N GLY A 127 -25.84 10.97 -2.32
CA GLY A 127 -25.16 9.79 -1.82
C GLY A 127 -25.93 9.22 -0.63
N HIS A 128 -26.49 8.03 -0.76
CA HIS A 128 -27.43 7.49 0.23
C HIS A 128 -26.97 6.17 0.81
N ILE A 129 -27.06 6.04 2.13
CA ILE A 129 -26.80 4.79 2.85
C ILE A 129 -28.14 4.16 3.24
N VAL A 130 -28.35 2.92 2.77
CA VAL A 130 -29.43 2.05 3.21
C VAL A 130 -28.85 0.83 3.93
N ARG A 131 -29.50 0.43 5.01
CA ARG A 131 -29.22 -0.81 5.72
C ARG A 131 -30.31 -1.85 5.45
N TYR A 132 -29.91 -3.06 5.08
CA TYR A 132 -30.75 -4.24 5.00
C TYR A 132 -30.50 -5.18 6.19
N THR A 133 -31.51 -5.98 6.52
CA THR A 133 -31.38 -7.14 7.40
C THR A 133 -31.34 -8.42 6.57
N ALA A 134 -30.26 -9.20 6.69
CA ALA A 134 -30.08 -10.47 6.01
C ALA A 134 -30.91 -11.58 6.67
N ILE A 135 -31.85 -12.15 5.91
CA ILE A 135 -32.55 -13.38 6.27
C ILE A 135 -32.07 -14.46 5.31
N GLY A 136 -31.08 -15.25 5.74
CA GLY A 136 -30.33 -16.12 4.85
C GLY A 136 -29.64 -15.30 3.76
N ASN A 137 -29.96 -15.58 2.49
CA ASN A 137 -29.36 -14.91 1.32
C ASN A 137 -30.23 -13.77 0.76
N ILE A 138 -31.24 -13.31 1.50
CA ILE A 138 -32.17 -12.27 1.05
C ILE A 138 -32.03 -11.07 1.99
N GLY A 139 -31.90 -9.88 1.40
CA GLY A 139 -31.93 -8.60 2.10
C GLY A 139 -33.36 -8.13 2.26
N THR A 140 -33.74 -7.85 3.50
CA THR A 140 -35.10 -7.44 3.88
C THR A 140 -35.07 -6.19 4.75
N ALA A 141 -36.23 -5.57 4.95
CA ALA A 141 -36.40 -4.41 5.83
C ALA A 141 -35.36 -3.29 5.59
N PRO A 142 -35.31 -2.70 4.39
CA PRO A 142 -34.43 -1.56 4.11
C PRO A 142 -34.78 -0.40 5.05
N ILE A 143 -33.76 0.19 5.66
CA ILE A 143 -33.85 1.36 6.53
C ILE A 143 -32.87 2.41 6.01
N ASP A 144 -33.37 3.64 5.84
CA ASP A 144 -32.55 4.80 5.52
C ASP A 144 -31.68 5.16 6.72
N VAL A 145 -30.37 5.24 6.48
CA VAL A 145 -29.38 5.54 7.53
C VAL A 145 -28.90 6.98 7.42
N PHE A 146 -28.54 7.41 6.21
CA PHE A 146 -27.98 8.73 5.98
C PHE A 146 -28.06 9.11 4.50
N ASP A 147 -28.31 10.38 4.22
CA ASP A 147 -28.37 10.95 2.87
C ASP A 147 -27.53 12.23 2.81
N VAL A 148 -26.62 12.32 1.83
CA VAL A 148 -25.83 13.52 1.54
C VAL A 148 -26.19 14.05 0.16
N VAL A 149 -26.30 15.37 0.05
CA VAL A 149 -26.78 16.06 -1.15
C VAL A 149 -25.68 16.93 -1.74
N SER A 150 -25.56 16.95 -3.07
CA SER A 150 -24.68 17.87 -3.78
C SER A 150 -25.03 19.34 -3.47
N ALA A 151 -24.05 20.24 -3.54
CA ALA A 151 -24.28 21.66 -3.26
C ALA A 151 -25.06 22.40 -4.37
N ALA A 152 -25.25 21.76 -5.53
CA ALA A 152 -25.96 22.31 -6.67
C ALA A 152 -26.72 21.19 -7.42
N PRO A 153 -27.77 21.54 -8.20
CA PRO A 153 -28.42 20.60 -9.09
C PRO A 153 -27.59 20.38 -10.37
N ASN A 154 -27.85 19.29 -11.08
CA ASN A 154 -27.21 18.93 -12.34
C ASN A 154 -25.68 18.89 -12.28
N THR A 155 -25.12 18.52 -11.11
CA THR A 155 -23.68 18.29 -11.03
C THR A 155 -23.27 17.17 -12.00
N PRO A 156 -22.09 17.28 -12.62
CA PRO A 156 -21.48 16.17 -13.32
C PRO A 156 -21.46 14.92 -12.43
N PRO A 157 -21.59 13.71 -13.00
CA PRO A 157 -21.74 12.46 -12.24
C PRO A 157 -20.43 11.96 -11.60
N TYR A 158 -19.50 12.86 -11.29
CA TYR A 158 -18.18 12.60 -10.76
C TYR A 158 -18.09 12.96 -9.28
N HIS A 159 -17.08 12.41 -8.62
CA HIS A 159 -16.68 12.76 -7.27
C HIS A 159 -17.75 12.42 -6.23
N ASN A 160 -18.35 11.24 -6.38
CA ASN A 160 -19.35 10.72 -5.44
C ASN A 160 -18.73 10.11 -4.18
N GLY A 161 -17.41 9.83 -4.20
CA GLY A 161 -16.75 8.98 -3.21
C GLY A 161 -17.46 7.64 -3.09
N GLY A 162 -17.98 7.36 -1.88
CA GLY A 162 -18.96 6.30 -1.66
C GLY A 162 -18.40 5.01 -1.08
N TYR A 163 -17.11 4.98 -0.73
CA TYR A 163 -16.59 3.88 0.08
C TYR A 163 -17.05 4.02 1.53
N ILE A 164 -17.51 2.92 2.12
CA ILE A 164 -17.97 2.84 3.51
C ILE A 164 -17.33 1.64 4.21
N LYS A 165 -16.97 1.81 5.49
CA LYS A 165 -16.39 0.74 6.31
C LYS A 165 -16.57 1.04 7.79
N PHE A 166 -16.81 -0.01 8.60
CA PHE A 166 -16.79 0.15 10.04
C PHE A 166 -15.36 0.25 10.57
N GLY A 167 -15.12 1.25 11.41
CA GLY A 167 -13.86 1.41 12.14
C GLY A 167 -13.77 0.47 13.35
N PRO A 168 -12.56 0.35 13.95
CA PRO A 168 -12.34 -0.47 15.14
C PRO A 168 -13.10 0.04 16.37
N ASP A 169 -13.61 1.28 16.33
CA ASP A 169 -14.45 1.90 17.33
C ASP A 169 -15.95 1.60 17.16
N GLY A 170 -16.31 0.76 16.19
CA GLY A 170 -17.69 0.39 15.89
C GLY A 170 -18.51 1.48 15.22
N LYS A 171 -17.87 2.55 14.70
CA LYS A 171 -18.55 3.59 13.91
C LYS A 171 -18.48 3.28 12.44
N LEU A 172 -19.49 3.71 11.70
CA LEU A 172 -19.50 3.66 10.24
C LEU A 172 -18.76 4.87 9.72
N TYR A 173 -17.67 4.64 8.99
CA TYR A 173 -16.95 5.68 8.27
C TYR A 173 -17.40 5.68 6.82
N MET A 174 -17.42 6.88 6.24
CA MET A 174 -17.90 7.12 4.90
C MET A 174 -17.07 8.20 4.24
N GLN A 175 -16.62 7.92 3.04
CA GLN A 175 -15.92 8.88 2.21
C GLN A 175 -16.91 9.53 1.25
N VAL A 176 -17.01 10.85 1.30
CA VAL A 176 -17.93 11.61 0.45
C VAL A 176 -17.09 12.55 -0.38
N GLY A 177 -17.13 12.35 -1.70
CA GLY A 177 -16.50 13.30 -2.60
C GLY A 177 -17.27 14.63 -2.64
N GLU A 178 -16.73 15.59 -3.37
CA GLU A 178 -17.26 16.96 -3.41
C GLU A 178 -18.36 17.17 -4.46
N PHE A 179 -18.74 16.13 -5.22
CA PHE A 179 -19.75 16.16 -6.30
C PHE A 179 -19.45 17.21 -7.38
N HIS A 180 -18.17 17.40 -7.69
CA HIS A 180 -17.65 18.39 -8.63
C HIS A 180 -17.98 19.86 -8.28
N GLN A 181 -18.27 20.12 -7.01
CA GLN A 181 -18.27 21.41 -6.33
C GLN A 181 -17.23 21.46 -5.19
N GLY A 182 -16.01 21.92 -5.50
CA GLY A 182 -14.88 21.87 -4.56
C GLY A 182 -15.04 22.73 -3.30
N SER A 183 -15.62 23.93 -3.37
CA SER A 183 -15.67 24.87 -2.24
C SER A 183 -16.27 24.29 -0.94
N PRO A 184 -17.40 23.55 -0.97
CA PRO A 184 -17.91 22.81 0.17
C PRO A 184 -16.92 21.93 0.93
N ALA A 185 -15.85 21.43 0.33
CA ALA A 185 -14.84 20.61 1.00
C ALA A 185 -14.18 21.36 2.18
N GLN A 186 -14.06 22.69 2.09
CA GLN A 186 -13.53 23.56 3.15
C GLN A 186 -14.59 24.09 4.15
N ASP A 187 -15.87 23.79 3.94
CA ASP A 187 -16.93 24.17 4.86
C ASP A 187 -17.18 23.05 5.90
N PRO A 188 -16.95 23.29 7.21
CA PRO A 188 -17.17 22.29 8.26
C PRO A 188 -18.66 22.00 8.51
N SER A 189 -19.57 22.83 8.01
CA SER A 189 -21.02 22.61 8.06
C SER A 189 -21.54 21.77 6.89
N SER A 190 -20.73 21.58 5.83
CA SER A 190 -21.03 20.70 4.71
C SER A 190 -20.62 19.24 5.01
N THR A 191 -21.31 18.29 4.37
CA THR A 191 -21.00 16.86 4.40
C THR A 191 -20.31 16.37 3.11
N THR A 192 -20.11 17.24 2.11
CA THR A 192 -19.42 16.89 0.85
C THR A 192 -17.93 17.24 0.90
N GLY A 193 -17.09 16.44 0.23
CA GLY A 193 -15.63 16.55 0.29
C GLY A 193 -15.08 16.28 1.68
N LYS A 194 -15.56 15.20 2.32
CA LYS A 194 -15.31 14.85 3.73
C LYS A 194 -15.01 13.36 3.92
N MET A 195 -14.32 13.07 5.01
CA MET A 195 -14.46 11.81 5.73
C MET A 195 -15.53 12.03 6.80
N LEU A 196 -16.62 11.27 6.74
CA LEU A 196 -17.67 11.27 7.74
C LEU A 196 -17.54 10.06 8.67
N ARG A 197 -17.98 10.22 9.92
CA ARG A 197 -18.04 9.19 10.95
C ARG A 197 -19.39 9.23 11.65
N LEU A 198 -20.12 8.14 11.59
CA LEU A 198 -21.51 8.00 12.04
C LEU A 198 -21.64 6.84 13.03
N ASN A 199 -22.62 6.91 13.93
CA ASN A 199 -23.10 5.71 14.62
C ASN A 199 -23.76 4.75 13.60
N PRO A 200 -23.91 3.44 13.93
CA PRO A 200 -24.55 2.48 13.03
C PRO A 200 -25.99 2.81 12.61
N ASP A 201 -26.66 3.70 13.35
CA ASP A 201 -28.01 4.21 13.06
C ASP A 201 -28.02 5.54 12.27
N GLY A 202 -26.84 6.04 11.87
CA GLY A 202 -26.68 7.31 11.15
C GLY A 202 -26.56 8.55 12.04
N SER A 203 -26.75 8.42 13.36
CA SER A 203 -26.63 9.56 14.28
C SER A 203 -25.19 10.03 14.47
N VAL A 204 -25.03 11.29 14.89
CA VAL A 204 -23.73 11.89 15.17
C VAL A 204 -23.08 11.25 16.40
N PRO A 205 -21.86 10.69 16.32
CA PRO A 205 -21.09 10.29 17.48
C PRO A 205 -20.78 11.49 18.38
N SER A 206 -21.02 11.35 19.69
CA SER A 206 -20.81 12.44 20.66
C SER A 206 -19.36 12.89 20.79
N ASP A 207 -18.41 12.06 20.33
CA ASP A 207 -16.98 12.29 20.36
C ASP A 207 -16.42 12.74 19.00
N ASN A 208 -17.25 13.11 18.01
CA ASN A 208 -16.75 13.67 16.75
C ASN A 208 -16.02 15.01 16.97
N PRO A 209 -15.02 15.34 16.13
CA PRO A 209 -14.18 16.53 16.33
C PRO A 209 -14.92 17.85 16.10
N PHE A 210 -15.94 17.84 15.23
CA PHE A 210 -16.78 18.99 14.96
C PHE A 210 -18.11 18.83 15.70
N ARG A 211 -18.50 19.86 16.46
CA ARG A 211 -19.67 19.82 17.32
C ARG A 211 -20.94 19.53 16.50
N GLU A 212 -21.72 18.54 16.95
CA GLU A 212 -23.01 18.17 16.36
C GLU A 212 -22.92 17.87 14.84
N SER A 213 -21.74 17.41 14.38
CA SER A 213 -21.44 17.17 12.97
C SER A 213 -20.90 15.75 12.74
N LEU A 214 -21.27 15.18 11.59
CA LEU A 214 -20.75 13.88 11.12
C LEU A 214 -19.32 13.97 10.61
N VAL A 215 -18.78 15.18 10.40
CA VAL A 215 -17.45 15.39 9.85
C VAL A 215 -16.40 14.81 10.82
N TYR A 216 -15.56 13.92 10.28
CA TYR A 216 -14.36 13.42 10.94
C TYR A 216 -13.11 14.12 10.42
N ALA A 217 -13.03 14.33 9.11
CA ALA A 217 -12.00 15.14 8.45
C ALA A 217 -12.57 15.84 7.21
N MET A 218 -11.90 16.91 6.78
CA MET A 218 -12.38 17.80 5.71
C MET A 218 -11.30 18.11 4.68
N GLY A 219 -11.67 18.83 3.61
CA GLY A 219 -10.74 19.21 2.56
C GLY A 219 -10.32 18.04 1.66
N ILE A 220 -11.24 17.12 1.39
CA ILE A 220 -11.03 15.94 0.53
C ILE A 220 -11.75 16.18 -0.81
N ARG A 221 -11.12 15.81 -1.93
CA ARG A 221 -11.66 15.90 -3.29
C ARG A 221 -12.55 14.72 -3.62
N ASN A 222 -11.94 13.61 -4.06
CA ASN A 222 -12.64 12.42 -4.47
C ASN A 222 -11.78 11.22 -4.15
N ALA A 223 -12.34 10.27 -3.43
CA ALA A 223 -11.54 9.26 -2.80
C ALA A 223 -12.33 7.95 -2.85
N PHE A 224 -11.65 6.83 -3.09
CA PHE A 224 -12.28 5.57 -3.49
C PHE A 224 -12.02 4.40 -2.52
N GLY A 225 -11.16 4.60 -1.53
CA GLY A 225 -10.82 3.58 -0.56
C GLY A 225 -10.20 4.15 0.71
N PHE A 226 -10.46 3.47 1.82
CA PHE A 226 -9.71 3.65 3.06
C PHE A 226 -9.71 2.37 3.88
N ASP A 227 -8.73 2.23 4.77
CA ASP A 227 -8.69 1.14 5.72
C ASP A 227 -8.06 1.54 7.05
N PHE A 228 -8.32 0.73 8.09
CA PHE A 228 -7.73 0.91 9.41
C PHE A 228 -6.58 -0.08 9.60
N ASP A 229 -5.46 0.43 10.08
CA ASP A 229 -4.36 -0.38 10.59
C ASP A 229 -4.58 -0.68 12.07
N PRO A 230 -5.01 -1.91 12.44
CA PRO A 230 -5.32 -2.23 13.82
C PRO A 230 -4.09 -2.23 14.73
N SER A 231 -2.87 -2.24 14.18
CA SER A 231 -1.64 -2.28 14.98
C SER A 231 -1.31 -0.94 15.65
N ASN A 232 -1.80 0.17 15.08
CA ASN A 232 -1.49 1.53 15.51
C ASN A 232 -2.72 2.47 15.48
N GLY A 233 -3.88 2.00 14.99
CA GLY A 233 -5.11 2.78 14.87
C GLY A 233 -5.14 3.76 13.70
N ARG A 234 -4.16 3.70 12.79
CA ARG A 234 -4.06 4.60 11.62
C ARG A 234 -5.21 4.37 10.66
N LEU A 235 -5.85 5.44 10.21
CA LEU A 235 -6.77 5.43 9.07
C LEU A 235 -5.99 5.89 7.83
N ILE A 236 -5.82 5.00 6.85
CA ILE A 236 -5.15 5.31 5.58
C ILE A 236 -6.19 5.41 4.48
N ALA A 237 -6.10 6.40 3.60
CA ALA A 237 -7.04 6.62 2.51
C ALA A 237 -6.32 6.92 1.19
N THR A 238 -6.94 6.52 0.09
CA THR A 238 -6.56 6.91 -1.27
C THR A 238 -7.40 8.10 -1.71
N GLU A 239 -6.83 9.01 -2.48
CA GLU A 239 -7.55 10.15 -3.02
C GLU A 239 -7.08 10.47 -4.44
N ALA A 240 -8.04 10.71 -5.33
CA ALA A 240 -7.80 11.14 -6.70
C ALA A 240 -7.70 12.68 -6.74
N GLY A 241 -6.58 13.17 -7.25
CA GLY A 241 -6.30 14.57 -7.52
C GLY A 241 -6.98 15.06 -8.79
N PRO A 242 -6.82 16.35 -9.14
CA PRO A 242 -7.38 16.93 -10.36
C PRO A 242 -6.77 16.35 -11.64
N SER A 243 -5.77 17.03 -12.23
CA SER A 243 -5.01 16.55 -13.40
C SER A 243 -3.63 16.02 -13.01
N THR A 244 -3.26 16.19 -11.75
CA THR A 244 -2.01 15.87 -11.07
C THR A 244 -2.38 15.58 -9.61
N ASP A 245 -1.40 15.15 -8.83
CA ASP A 245 -1.46 15.14 -7.37
C ASP A 245 -2.56 14.22 -6.82
N ASP A 246 -2.60 12.97 -7.30
CA ASP A 246 -3.31 11.94 -6.53
C ASP A 246 -2.57 11.66 -5.22
N GLU A 247 -3.27 11.19 -4.20
CA GLU A 247 -2.74 11.16 -2.86
C GLU A 247 -2.95 9.81 -2.16
N ILE A 248 -2.01 9.47 -1.29
CA ILE A 248 -2.27 8.58 -0.15
C ILE A 248 -2.20 9.44 1.11
N ASN A 249 -3.26 9.40 1.90
CA ASN A 249 -3.44 10.21 3.10
C ASN A 249 -3.48 9.34 4.37
N ILE A 250 -2.86 9.84 5.45
CA ILE A 250 -3.13 9.35 6.81
C ILE A 250 -4.20 10.27 7.40
N ILE A 251 -5.43 9.77 7.54
CA ILE A 251 -6.58 10.56 7.97
C ILE A 251 -6.60 10.74 9.49
N GLU A 252 -6.26 11.95 9.94
CA GLU A 252 -6.37 12.40 11.32
C GLU A 252 -7.76 12.96 11.68
N LYS A 253 -8.16 12.74 12.93
CA LYS A 253 -9.40 13.28 13.51
C LYS A 253 -9.35 14.80 13.56
N GLY A 254 -10.27 15.46 12.88
CA GLY A 254 -10.33 16.92 12.76
C GLY A 254 -9.39 17.48 11.69
N GLY A 255 -8.71 16.63 10.93
CA GLY A 255 -7.76 17.04 9.90
C GLY A 255 -8.40 17.77 8.72
N ASN A 256 -7.62 18.63 8.08
CA ASN A 256 -7.98 19.33 6.85
C ASN A 256 -6.93 19.02 5.76
N TYR A 257 -7.34 18.39 4.66
CA TYR A 257 -6.45 17.95 3.57
C TYR A 257 -6.34 18.97 2.43
N GLY A 258 -6.84 20.19 2.65
CA GLY A 258 -6.51 21.34 1.82
C GLY A 258 -7.37 21.53 0.57
N TRP A 259 -8.00 20.48 0.00
CA TRP A 259 -8.81 20.63 -1.20
C TRP A 259 -9.98 21.62 -0.99
N PRO A 260 -10.26 22.55 -1.94
CA PRO A 260 -9.59 22.80 -3.22
C PRO A 260 -8.51 23.88 -3.14
N THR A 261 -8.19 24.37 -1.95
CA THR A 261 -7.20 25.44 -1.75
C THR A 261 -5.77 24.94 -2.02
N CYS A 262 -5.52 23.67 -1.71
CA CYS A 262 -4.27 22.95 -1.93
C CYS A 262 -4.61 21.54 -2.44
N ALA A 263 -3.79 21.04 -3.37
CA ALA A 263 -3.74 19.65 -3.81
C ALA A 263 -2.29 19.20 -3.77
N GLY A 264 -2.04 17.98 -3.32
CA GLY A 264 -0.69 17.46 -3.10
C GLY A 264 0.01 18.11 -1.89
N ILE A 265 1.34 18.10 -1.95
CA ILE A 265 2.18 18.67 -0.88
C ILE A 265 2.30 20.18 -1.03
N CYS A 266 1.69 20.96 -0.13
CA CYS A 266 1.75 22.43 -0.17
C CYS A 266 2.52 23.07 0.98
N HIS A 267 2.92 22.31 2.01
CA HIS A 267 3.68 22.83 3.15
C HIS A 267 2.98 23.99 3.88
N ASN A 268 1.65 24.04 3.80
CA ASN A 268 0.86 25.02 4.53
C ASN A 268 0.45 24.40 5.87
N PRO A 269 0.81 25.00 7.03
CA PRO A 269 0.50 24.43 8.34
C PRO A 269 -1.01 24.37 8.67
N SER A 270 -1.86 24.97 7.83
CA SER A 270 -3.32 24.87 7.94
C SER A 270 -3.86 23.55 7.39
N PHE A 271 -3.05 22.82 6.61
CA PHE A 271 -3.42 21.59 5.93
C PHE A 271 -2.47 20.45 6.33
N ILE A 272 -2.96 19.22 6.23
CA ILE A 272 -2.18 18.00 6.38
C ILE A 272 -1.76 17.58 4.97
N ASP A 273 -0.47 17.64 4.68
CA ASP A 273 0.09 17.16 3.42
C ASP A 273 -0.06 15.62 3.32
N PRO A 274 -0.25 15.07 2.10
CA PRO A 274 -0.32 13.63 1.90
C PRO A 274 1.03 12.95 2.14
N ILE A 275 1.01 11.65 2.44
CA ILE A 275 2.25 10.85 2.60
C ILE A 275 2.82 10.38 1.27
N VAL A 276 2.01 10.40 0.21
CA VAL A 276 2.37 10.12 -1.17
C VAL A 276 1.61 11.09 -2.05
N ASP A 277 2.30 11.70 -3.00
CA ASP A 277 1.77 12.61 -4.00
C ASP A 277 2.19 12.10 -5.39
N PHE A 278 1.24 11.66 -6.20
CA PHE A 278 1.47 11.03 -7.49
C PHE A 278 1.40 12.04 -8.63
N ASN A 279 2.49 12.11 -9.39
CA ASN A 279 2.56 12.85 -10.65
C ASN A 279 3.42 12.07 -11.65
N PRO A 280 2.85 11.49 -12.73
CA PRO A 280 1.46 11.65 -13.20
C PRO A 280 0.40 10.95 -12.32
N ILE A 281 -0.88 11.27 -12.56
CA ILE A 281 -2.01 10.62 -11.89
C ILE A 281 -2.08 9.12 -12.20
N VAL A 282 -2.41 8.33 -11.19
CA VAL A 282 -2.63 6.88 -11.23
C VAL A 282 -4.08 6.51 -10.87
N THR A 283 -4.81 7.43 -10.26
CA THR A 283 -6.14 7.28 -9.68
C THR A 283 -6.16 6.11 -8.69
N PRO A 284 -5.60 6.29 -7.49
CA PRO A 284 -5.55 5.23 -6.49
C PRO A 284 -6.96 4.90 -5.99
N THR A 285 -7.27 3.61 -5.87
CA THR A 285 -8.63 3.11 -5.61
C THR A 285 -8.73 2.40 -4.25
N GLY A 286 -9.34 1.22 -4.16
CA GLY A 286 -9.46 0.48 -2.90
C GLY A 286 -8.09 0.19 -2.28
N ILE A 287 -8.02 0.27 -0.95
CA ILE A 287 -6.81 -0.02 -0.16
C ILE A 287 -7.17 -0.98 0.98
N ALA A 288 -6.27 -1.91 1.28
CA ALA A 288 -6.41 -2.87 2.37
C ALA A 288 -5.12 -2.97 3.19
N THR A 289 -5.27 -2.95 4.51
CA THR A 289 -4.20 -3.27 5.45
C THR A 289 -4.07 -4.80 5.55
N VAL A 290 -2.86 -5.31 5.33
CA VAL A 290 -2.61 -6.76 5.35
C VAL A 290 -1.70 -7.21 6.50
N ALA A 291 -0.91 -6.28 7.05
CA ALA A 291 -0.05 -6.47 8.20
C ALA A 291 0.25 -5.09 8.82
N PRO A 292 0.83 -5.02 10.04
CA PRO A 292 1.21 -3.74 10.65
C PRO A 292 2.04 -2.87 9.70
N ASN A 293 1.56 -1.67 9.38
CA ASN A 293 2.17 -0.74 8.43
C ASN A 293 2.36 -1.26 6.98
N VAL A 294 1.66 -2.32 6.57
CA VAL A 294 1.72 -2.85 5.20
C VAL A 294 0.33 -2.82 4.59
N TYR A 295 0.23 -2.13 3.45
CA TYR A 295 -1.00 -1.87 2.73
C TYR A 295 -0.86 -2.32 1.28
N TYR A 296 -1.98 -2.70 0.68
CA TYR A 296 -2.08 -2.93 -0.75
C TYR A 296 -3.20 -2.06 -1.30
N PHE A 297 -2.96 -1.38 -2.40
CA PHE A 297 -3.97 -0.55 -3.05
C PHE A 297 -3.97 -0.76 -4.57
N GLY A 298 -5.12 -0.49 -5.19
CA GLY A 298 -5.28 -0.56 -6.63
C GLY A 298 -5.07 0.79 -7.29
N GLU A 299 -4.73 0.78 -8.57
CA GLU A 299 -4.70 1.95 -9.44
C GLU A 299 -5.62 1.73 -10.64
N TRP A 300 -6.49 2.70 -10.91
CA TRP A 300 -7.40 2.63 -12.06
C TRP A 300 -6.65 2.87 -13.37
N SER A 301 -5.84 3.93 -13.44
CA SER A 301 -5.28 4.43 -14.69
C SER A 301 -4.16 3.55 -15.24
N THR A 302 -3.38 2.91 -14.37
CA THR A 302 -2.28 2.00 -14.73
C THR A 302 -2.70 0.53 -14.66
N GLY A 303 -3.72 0.21 -13.86
CA GLY A 303 -4.09 -1.17 -13.52
C GLY A 303 -3.17 -1.82 -12.47
N ASN A 304 -2.27 -1.09 -11.85
CA ASN A 304 -1.34 -1.66 -10.89
C ASN A 304 -2.02 -2.06 -9.57
N LEU A 305 -1.56 -3.17 -9.00
CA LEU A 305 -1.70 -3.49 -7.60
C LEU A 305 -0.39 -3.13 -6.93
N GLU A 306 -0.42 -2.13 -6.06
CA GLU A 306 0.74 -1.60 -5.37
C GLU A 306 0.78 -2.12 -3.94
N ARG A 307 2.00 -2.40 -3.47
CA ARG A 307 2.28 -2.69 -2.07
C ARG A 307 2.99 -1.51 -1.45
N LEU A 308 2.40 -0.93 -0.41
CA LEU A 308 2.93 0.19 0.35
C LEU A 308 3.36 -0.27 1.75
N GLU A 309 4.61 -0.01 2.11
CA GLU A 309 5.09 -0.13 3.49
C GLU A 309 5.36 1.24 4.08
N LEU A 310 4.87 1.45 5.28
CA LEU A 310 5.18 2.63 6.07
C LEU A 310 6.03 2.25 7.28
N SER A 311 6.77 3.22 7.79
CA SER A 311 7.37 3.14 9.11
C SER A 311 6.32 3.35 10.19
N ALA A 312 6.68 3.08 11.45
CA ALA A 312 5.78 3.29 12.59
C ALA A 312 5.29 4.75 12.71
N ASN A 313 6.10 5.73 12.30
CA ASN A 313 5.74 7.15 12.27
C ASN A 313 5.02 7.59 10.97
N GLY A 314 4.72 6.67 10.04
CA GLY A 314 3.92 6.96 8.85
C GLY A 314 4.71 7.41 7.62
N SER A 315 6.03 7.43 7.67
CA SER A 315 6.87 7.71 6.50
C SER A 315 6.92 6.52 5.54
N VAL A 316 6.95 6.77 4.24
CA VAL A 316 7.07 5.71 3.23
C VAL A 316 8.42 5.00 3.35
N VAL A 317 8.39 3.68 3.54
CA VAL A 317 9.57 2.80 3.55
C VAL A 317 9.80 2.21 2.17
N SER A 318 8.74 1.66 1.57
CA SER A 318 8.78 1.13 0.22
C SER A 318 7.40 1.21 -0.44
N MET A 319 7.40 1.34 -1.76
CA MET A 319 6.22 1.19 -2.60
C MET A 319 6.61 0.36 -3.81
N THR A 320 5.89 -0.71 -4.10
CA THR A 320 6.29 -1.66 -5.14
C THR A 320 5.08 -2.25 -5.83
N GLN A 321 5.09 -2.15 -7.15
CA GLN A 321 4.13 -2.80 -8.02
C GLN A 321 4.28 -4.31 -7.91
N VAL A 322 3.22 -5.00 -7.50
CA VAL A 322 3.23 -6.46 -7.35
C VAL A 322 2.48 -7.20 -8.45
N TYR A 323 1.60 -6.51 -9.17
CA TYR A 323 0.80 -7.05 -10.26
C TYR A 323 0.21 -5.92 -11.11
N THR A 324 -0.22 -6.23 -12.33
CA THR A 324 -0.99 -5.31 -13.17
C THR A 324 -2.20 -6.05 -13.76
N GLN A 325 -3.38 -5.49 -13.53
CA GLN A 325 -4.66 -5.95 -14.03
C GLN A 325 -5.11 -5.09 -15.21
N SER A 326 -5.46 -5.74 -16.32
CA SER A 326 -6.07 -5.03 -17.46
C SER A 326 -7.44 -4.46 -17.06
N GLY A 327 -7.66 -3.19 -17.41
CA GLY A 327 -8.91 -2.47 -17.17
C GLY A 327 -9.02 -1.74 -15.83
N GLY A 328 -7.92 -1.65 -15.06
CA GLY A 328 -7.90 -0.95 -13.77
C GLY A 328 -8.27 -1.85 -12.60
N ILE A 329 -7.74 -1.52 -11.42
CA ILE A 329 -8.16 -2.12 -10.14
C ILE A 329 -9.07 -1.13 -9.42
N ILE A 330 -10.17 -1.63 -8.86
CA ILE A 330 -11.23 -0.79 -8.26
C ILE A 330 -11.31 -1.01 -6.74
N ALA A 331 -11.69 -2.20 -6.28
CA ALA A 331 -11.67 -2.52 -4.85
C ALA A 331 -10.50 -3.41 -4.51
N VAL A 332 -9.99 -3.26 -3.30
CA VAL A 332 -9.00 -4.15 -2.69
C VAL A 332 -9.48 -4.44 -1.26
N GLU A 333 -9.56 -5.72 -0.90
CA GLU A 333 -10.03 -6.15 0.42
C GLU A 333 -9.22 -7.36 0.88
N MET A 334 -8.77 -7.34 2.13
CA MET A 334 -8.13 -8.51 2.74
C MET A 334 -9.19 -9.56 3.08
N GLY A 335 -9.10 -10.73 2.45
CA GLY A 335 -9.97 -11.86 2.72
C GLY A 335 -9.38 -12.85 3.72
N PRO A 336 -10.11 -13.94 4.01
CA PRO A 336 -9.63 -15.05 4.83
C PRO A 336 -8.35 -15.69 4.26
N SER A 337 -7.64 -16.45 5.09
CA SER A 337 -6.45 -17.23 4.69
C SER A 337 -5.33 -16.42 4.05
N ARG A 338 -5.24 -15.13 4.39
CA ARG A 338 -4.24 -14.19 3.87
C ARG A 338 -4.27 -14.00 2.34
N LYS A 339 -5.45 -14.18 1.73
CA LYS A 339 -5.66 -13.84 0.32
C LYS A 339 -6.18 -12.41 0.22
N LEU A 340 -5.51 -11.61 -0.60
CA LEU A 340 -6.01 -10.32 -0.99
C LEU A 340 -7.01 -10.51 -2.14
N TYR A 341 -8.16 -9.88 -2.06
CA TYR A 341 -9.15 -9.87 -3.13
C TYR A 341 -9.15 -8.49 -3.77
N PHE A 342 -9.23 -8.44 -5.09
CA PHE A 342 -9.40 -7.19 -5.80
C PHE A 342 -10.39 -7.33 -6.94
N THR A 343 -10.94 -6.20 -7.39
CA THR A 343 -11.90 -6.16 -8.49
C THR A 343 -11.39 -5.35 -9.65
N SER A 344 -11.85 -5.72 -10.85
CA SER A 344 -11.76 -4.93 -12.07
C SER A 344 -13.16 -4.81 -12.67
N PRO A 345 -13.39 -3.99 -13.72
CA PRO A 345 -14.71 -3.80 -14.32
C PRO A 345 -15.45 -5.08 -14.71
N ASN A 346 -14.74 -6.19 -14.96
CA ASN A 346 -15.32 -7.43 -15.43
C ASN A 346 -15.23 -8.61 -14.46
N GLY A 347 -14.61 -8.47 -13.28
CA GLY A 347 -14.32 -9.64 -12.46
C GLY A 347 -13.78 -9.37 -11.06
N ILE A 348 -13.72 -10.45 -10.29
CA ILE A 348 -13.14 -10.51 -8.95
C ILE A 348 -11.99 -11.51 -8.99
N TYR A 349 -10.84 -11.09 -8.44
CA TYR A 349 -9.58 -11.82 -8.49
C TYR A 349 -9.01 -11.96 -7.08
N THR A 350 -8.10 -12.92 -6.91
CA THR A 350 -7.31 -13.08 -5.70
C THR A 350 -5.83 -12.95 -6.01
N TYR A 351 -5.10 -12.38 -5.07
CA TYR A 351 -3.65 -12.31 -5.04
C TYR A 351 -3.16 -12.95 -3.73
N ASP A 352 -2.26 -13.92 -3.85
CA ASP A 352 -1.63 -14.55 -2.68
C ASP A 352 -0.60 -13.60 -2.09
N VAL A 353 -0.91 -13.03 -0.91
CA VAL A 353 0.00 -12.13 -0.21
C VAL A 353 1.24 -12.91 0.20
N GLN A 354 2.37 -12.61 -0.44
CA GLN A 354 3.64 -13.21 -0.08
C GLN A 354 3.94 -12.89 1.40
N SER A 355 4.30 -13.90 2.18
CA SER A 355 4.87 -13.63 3.50
C SER A 355 6.15 -12.82 3.30
N PRO A 356 6.48 -11.86 4.20
CA PRO A 356 7.77 -11.21 4.12
C PRO A 356 8.82 -12.32 4.13
N VAL A 357 9.53 -12.47 3.01
CA VAL A 357 10.73 -13.29 2.99
C VAL A 357 11.60 -12.61 4.04
N SER A 358 11.87 -13.28 5.15
CA SER A 358 12.89 -12.80 6.06
C SER A 358 14.15 -12.70 5.22
N ALA A 359 14.49 -11.49 4.78
CA ALA A 359 15.80 -11.18 4.21
C ALA A 359 16.80 -11.17 5.37
N MET A 360 16.86 -12.27 6.11
CA MET A 360 18.03 -12.64 6.86
C MET A 360 18.89 -13.32 5.80
N PRO A 361 19.90 -12.65 5.21
CA PRO A 361 20.87 -13.35 4.40
C PRO A 361 21.38 -14.50 5.26
N ASN A 362 21.22 -15.73 4.76
CA ASN A 362 21.52 -16.96 5.50
C ASN A 362 22.89 -16.74 6.15
N SER A 363 22.94 -16.61 7.49
CA SER A 363 24.14 -16.15 8.20
C SER A 363 25.34 -17.06 7.89
N ILE A 364 25.05 -18.32 7.58
CA ILE A 364 25.99 -19.31 7.06
C ILE A 364 26.69 -18.85 5.78
N PHE A 365 25.99 -18.29 4.79
CA PHE A 365 26.58 -17.81 3.53
C PHE A 365 27.43 -16.54 3.73
N ILE A 366 27.00 -15.61 4.59
CA ILE A 366 27.82 -14.45 4.96
C ILE A 366 29.09 -14.90 5.69
N ILE A 367 28.96 -15.80 6.66
CA ILE A 367 30.10 -16.36 7.40
C ILE A 367 31.03 -17.12 6.46
N LEU A 368 30.50 -17.91 5.51
CA LEU A 368 31.32 -18.61 4.52
C LEU A 368 32.09 -17.63 3.63
N ALA A 369 31.42 -16.59 3.12
CA ALA A 369 32.04 -15.57 2.27
C ALA A 369 33.14 -14.81 3.02
N ILE A 370 32.87 -14.35 4.25
CA ILE A 370 33.86 -13.68 5.11
C ILE A 370 35.05 -14.62 5.38
N THR A 371 34.78 -15.89 5.72
CA THR A 371 35.84 -16.87 6.02
C THR A 371 36.72 -17.13 4.80
N VAL A 372 36.13 -17.31 3.61
CA VAL A 372 36.87 -17.51 2.35
C VAL A 372 37.70 -16.27 2.02
N SER A 373 37.17 -15.06 2.19
CA SER A 373 37.91 -13.81 1.99
C SER A 373 39.07 -13.61 2.96
N ILE A 374 38.90 -13.98 4.24
CA ILE A 374 39.98 -13.92 5.24
C ILE A 374 41.10 -14.91 4.87
N ILE A 375 40.75 -16.16 4.53
CA ILE A 375 41.73 -17.20 4.15
C ILE A 375 42.48 -16.79 2.88
N ALA A 376 41.79 -16.24 1.88
CA ALA A 376 42.41 -15.78 0.63
C ALA A 376 43.38 -14.61 0.89
N THR A 377 42.98 -13.62 1.70
CA THR A 377 43.82 -12.48 2.07
C THR A 377 45.06 -12.93 2.87
N ALA A 378 44.88 -13.86 3.81
CA ALA A 378 45.98 -14.42 4.60
C ALA A 378 46.98 -15.20 3.72
N MET A 379 46.50 -16.00 2.76
CA MET A 379 47.37 -16.69 1.79
C MET A 379 48.14 -15.70 0.92
N LEU A 380 47.50 -14.65 0.40
CA LEU A 380 48.15 -13.63 -0.42
C LEU A 380 49.22 -12.87 0.37
N GLY A 381 48.92 -12.50 1.62
CA GLY A 381 49.88 -11.88 2.54
C GLY A 381 51.09 -12.77 2.81
N TYR A 382 50.86 -14.05 3.13
CA TYR A 382 51.93 -15.02 3.36
C TYR A 382 52.82 -15.21 2.11
N LEU A 383 52.22 -15.33 0.93
CA LEU A 383 52.94 -15.46 -0.34
C LEU A 383 53.75 -14.20 -0.65
N GLY A 384 53.20 -13.00 -0.39
CA GLY A 384 53.89 -11.73 -0.55
C GLY A 384 55.12 -11.59 0.37
N ILE A 385 54.97 -11.93 1.66
CA ILE A 385 56.08 -11.93 2.62
C ILE A 385 57.18 -12.92 2.19
N ARG A 386 56.79 -14.12 1.75
CA ARG A 386 57.75 -15.15 1.30
C ARG A 386 58.47 -14.73 0.02
N TYR A 387 57.78 -14.05 -0.89
CA TYR A 387 58.37 -13.48 -2.10
C TYR A 387 59.41 -12.40 -1.74
N ARG A 388 59.04 -11.45 -0.87
CA ARG A 388 59.95 -10.40 -0.38
C ARG A 388 61.19 -10.97 0.28
N ARG A 389 61.05 -11.94 1.20
CA ARG A 389 62.20 -12.58 1.88
C ARG A 389 63.17 -13.27 0.92
N ARG A 390 62.69 -13.77 -0.22
CA ARG A 390 63.54 -14.41 -1.24
C ARG A 390 64.23 -13.43 -2.18
N HIS A 391 63.73 -12.20 -2.29
CA HIS A 391 64.24 -11.18 -3.21
C HIS A 391 64.73 -9.92 -2.48
N SER A 392 64.92 -9.99 -1.17
CA SER A 392 65.58 -8.94 -0.41
C SER A 392 67.08 -9.00 -0.72
N PRO A 393 67.71 -7.91 -1.16
CA PRO A 393 69.15 -7.90 -1.44
C PRO A 393 69.93 -8.18 -0.15
N GLN A 394 70.93 -9.06 -0.23
CA GLN A 394 71.85 -9.34 0.88
C GLN A 394 72.66 -8.09 1.19
N PRO A 395 72.93 -7.76 2.47
CA PRO A 395 73.81 -6.64 2.80
C PRO A 395 75.24 -6.92 2.29
N PHE A 396 75.82 -5.93 1.62
CA PHE A 396 77.18 -6.01 1.05
C PHE A 396 78.26 -6.14 2.14
N PRO A 397 79.35 -6.89 1.89
CA PRO A 397 80.43 -7.07 2.87
C PRO A 397 81.27 -5.80 3.02
N ILE A 398 81.57 -5.45 4.28
CA ILE A 398 82.44 -4.34 4.66
C ILE A 398 83.89 -4.69 4.33
N MET A 399 84.54 -3.91 3.48
CA MET A 399 85.97 -4.01 3.19
C MET A 399 86.72 -2.86 3.89
N GLN A 400 87.65 -3.20 4.78
CA GLN A 400 88.56 -2.29 5.46
C GLN A 400 89.59 -1.69 4.49
N GLN A 401 89.83 -0.38 4.61
CA GLN A 401 91.09 0.36 4.46
C GLN A 401 90.72 1.85 4.63
N GLY A 402 91.42 2.74 5.34
CA GLY A 402 92.71 2.75 6.00
C GLY A 402 93.10 4.23 6.16
N ARG A 403 93.07 4.72 7.41
CA ARG A 403 93.69 5.94 8.00
C ARG A 403 94.01 7.17 7.13
N GLY A 404 93.56 8.33 7.62
CA GLY A 404 94.20 9.64 7.41
C GLY A 404 93.70 10.65 8.44
N PHE A 405 94.63 11.33 9.11
CA PHE A 405 94.51 12.05 10.39
C PHE A 405 94.03 13.53 10.27
N VAL A 406 93.92 14.18 11.44
CA VAL A 406 93.89 15.64 11.75
C VAL A 406 92.46 16.21 11.99
N SER A 407 91.98 16.33 13.24
CA SER A 407 92.25 17.33 14.29
C SER A 407 91.63 18.72 14.05
N SER A 408 90.54 19.05 14.77
CA SER A 408 90.57 19.98 15.94
C SER A 408 89.17 20.45 16.35
N ARG A 409 88.95 20.48 17.68
CA ARG A 409 88.31 21.51 18.55
C ARG A 409 87.08 22.28 18.04
N ASN A 410 86.12 22.75 18.84
CA ASN A 410 85.73 22.71 20.25
C ASN A 410 84.46 23.60 20.33
N GLY A 411 83.63 23.39 21.36
CA GLY A 411 82.80 24.45 21.98
C GLY A 411 81.39 24.58 21.38
N ILE A 412 80.31 24.16 22.07
CA ILE A 412 79.68 24.73 23.28
C ILE A 412 79.04 26.12 23.01
N ASN A 413 77.71 26.17 22.95
CA ASN A 413 76.80 26.90 23.87
C ASN A 413 75.47 27.26 23.19
N GLY A 414 74.39 27.17 23.96
CA GLY A 414 73.08 27.76 23.65
C GLY A 414 71.94 26.86 24.03
#